data_AF-A0A935B4R9-F1
#
_entry.id   AF-A0A935B4R9-F1
#
_cell.length_a   1.000
_cell.length_b   1.000
_cell.length_c   1.000
_cell.angle_alpha   90.00
_cell.angle_beta   90.00
_cell.angle_gamma   90.00
#
_symmetry.space_group_name_H-M   'P 1'
#
loop_
_entity.id
_entity.type
_entity.pdbx_description
1 polymer ?
#
loop_
_entity_poly.entity_id
_entity_poly.type
_entity_poly.pdbx_seq_one_letter_code
_entity_poly.pdbx_strand_id
1 'polypeptide(L)'
;MRSTTVRLAVMAAIAAQSTMISQGARAADGPALEEITVTATRVATDVQDIPLAISAFSAEGLEKLNITELQDLTGNVPNILIAGDNGGTTGGSFYMRGIPNVGVYLDGIWQVSNNGLLTRDFAELDRIEVLRGPQGTLYGRDSTGGSIHIHSKKPSKEFGVNASLGVGNLDRRDVMVSADIPLGPYLSTKFTIADNEQDGWVRSLTTGVNDGWMKSQVRRADILFTPTDKLEFRFIHQEDDQVGRQARVQARIDFNVAYFHGYQVGIAEAT
;
A
#
# COMPACT_ATOMS: atom_id res chain seq x y z
N MET A 1 21.98 8.70 -24.25
CA MET A 1 23.21 9.07 -23.50
C MET A 1 23.29 8.17 -22.28
N ARG A 2 24.43 7.52 -22.07
CA ARG A 2 24.64 6.46 -21.08
C ARG A 2 24.67 7.06 -19.66
N SER A 3 23.82 6.56 -18.77
CA SER A 3 23.76 6.93 -17.36
C SER A 3 24.80 6.11 -16.58
N THR A 4 25.68 6.81 -15.88
CA THR A 4 26.78 6.22 -15.10
C THR A 4 26.43 6.32 -13.62
N THR A 5 26.17 5.19 -12.98
CA THR A 5 25.90 5.08 -11.54
C THR A 5 27.21 5.08 -10.76
N VAL A 6 27.40 6.02 -9.83
CA VAL A 6 28.53 6.02 -8.90
C VAL A 6 28.05 5.47 -7.55
N ARG A 7 28.55 4.29 -7.17
CA ARG A 7 28.37 3.68 -5.85
C ARG A 7 29.59 4.01 -4.99
N LEU A 8 29.40 4.74 -3.90
CA LEU A 8 30.46 5.00 -2.93
C LEU A 8 30.41 3.93 -1.84
N ALA A 9 31.37 3.02 -1.83
CA ALA A 9 31.52 1.97 -0.83
C ALA A 9 32.54 2.41 0.23
N VAL A 10 32.09 2.52 1.50
CA VAL A 10 32.98 2.72 2.65
C VAL A 10 33.38 1.33 3.16
N MET A 11 34.61 0.92 2.87
CA MET A 11 35.23 -0.32 3.36
C MET A 11 35.89 -0.06 4.72
N ALA A 12 35.31 -0.58 5.80
CA ALA A 12 35.97 -0.70 7.09
C ALA A 12 36.62 -2.09 7.20
N ALA A 13 37.96 -2.10 7.20
CA ALA A 13 38.79 -3.29 7.34
C ALA A 13 38.97 -3.65 8.82
N ILE A 14 38.57 -4.86 9.22
CA ILE A 14 39.02 -5.52 10.45
C ILE A 14 39.59 -6.89 10.07
N ALA A 15 40.83 -7.12 10.48
CA ALA A 15 41.62 -8.31 10.20
C ALA A 15 41.38 -9.45 11.20
N ALA A 16 41.68 -10.66 10.72
CA ALA A 16 42.09 -11.87 11.44
C ALA A 16 41.05 -12.65 12.28
N GLN A 17 40.65 -13.82 11.78
CA GLN A 17 41.13 -15.13 12.27
C GLN A 17 40.56 -16.28 11.42
N SER A 18 41.43 -17.21 11.06
CA SER A 18 41.13 -18.44 10.33
C SER A 18 40.45 -19.46 11.26
N THR A 19 39.17 -19.72 11.04
CA THR A 19 38.46 -20.86 11.62
C THR A 19 38.01 -21.76 10.48
N MET A 20 38.52 -23.00 10.44
CA MET A 20 38.02 -24.05 9.57
C MET A 20 36.54 -24.30 9.89
N ILE A 21 35.67 -24.04 8.91
CA ILE A 21 34.26 -24.45 8.97
C ILE A 21 34.08 -25.62 8.02
N SER A 22 33.76 -26.75 8.63
CA SER A 22 33.18 -27.97 8.06
C SER A 22 32.22 -27.66 6.91
N GLN A 23 32.49 -28.21 5.72
CA GLN A 23 31.51 -28.28 4.63
C GLN A 23 30.41 -29.28 5.00
N GLY A 24 29.46 -28.83 5.81
CA GLY A 24 28.12 -29.42 5.83
C GLY A 24 27.43 -29.04 4.52
N ALA A 25 27.13 -30.05 3.70
CA ALA A 25 26.33 -29.88 2.50
C ALA A 25 24.99 -29.21 2.86
N ARG A 26 24.86 -27.92 2.52
CA ARG A 26 23.56 -27.27 2.43
C ARG A 26 22.82 -27.95 1.28
N ALA A 27 21.84 -28.78 1.63
CA ALA A 27 20.76 -29.08 0.72
C ALA A 27 20.24 -27.73 0.20
N ALA A 28 20.31 -27.55 -1.12
CA ALA A 28 19.65 -26.43 -1.76
C ALA A 28 18.16 -26.64 -1.55
N ASP A 29 17.57 -25.91 -0.61
CA ASP A 29 16.15 -25.64 -0.65
C ASP A 29 15.89 -25.06 -2.05
N GLY A 30 15.10 -25.80 -2.85
CA GLY A 30 14.58 -25.27 -4.11
C GLY A 30 13.81 -23.98 -3.85
N PRO A 31 13.45 -23.21 -4.89
CA PRO A 31 12.61 -22.05 -4.70
C PRO A 31 11.31 -22.50 -4.01
N ALA A 32 11.22 -22.25 -2.70
CA ALA A 32 9.99 -22.43 -1.96
C ALA A 32 8.98 -21.50 -2.65
N LEU A 33 7.88 -22.08 -3.12
CA LEU A 33 6.76 -21.29 -3.60
C LEU A 33 6.32 -20.43 -2.41
N GLU A 34 6.32 -19.12 -2.59
CA GLU A 34 5.88 -18.16 -1.58
C GLU A 34 4.39 -18.42 -1.33
N GLU A 35 4.06 -19.00 -0.17
CA GLU A 35 2.69 -19.23 0.28
C GLU A 35 2.08 -17.87 0.62
N ILE A 36 1.15 -17.41 -0.22
CA ILE A 36 0.45 -16.15 0.00
C ILE A 36 -0.90 -16.49 0.63
N THR A 37 -0.96 -16.40 1.95
CA THR A 37 -2.23 -16.49 2.68
C THR A 37 -3.04 -15.23 2.43
N VAL A 38 -4.28 -15.41 1.97
CA VAL A 38 -5.22 -14.33 1.73
C VAL A 38 -6.42 -14.44 2.66
N THR A 39 -7.04 -13.30 2.95
CA THR A 39 -8.21 -13.22 3.85
C THR A 39 -9.44 -12.60 3.18
N ALA A 40 -9.33 -12.32 1.89
CA ALA A 40 -10.37 -11.85 0.98
C ALA A 40 -11.69 -12.62 1.03
N THR A 41 -11.70 -13.88 1.47
CA THR A 41 -12.93 -14.69 1.64
C THR A 41 -13.43 -14.72 3.09
N ARG A 42 -12.91 -13.83 3.95
CA ARG A 42 -13.08 -13.80 5.42
C ARG A 42 -12.43 -14.96 6.16
N VAL A 43 -11.79 -15.88 5.46
CA VAL A 43 -11.05 -17.01 6.03
C VAL A 43 -9.63 -16.96 5.49
N ALA A 44 -8.65 -17.16 6.37
CA ALA A 44 -7.25 -17.30 5.95
C ALA A 44 -7.11 -18.57 5.12
N THR A 45 -6.75 -18.46 3.86
CA THR A 45 -6.60 -19.59 2.93
C THR A 45 -5.47 -19.30 1.96
N ASP A 46 -4.76 -20.34 1.51
CA ASP A 46 -3.77 -20.19 0.44
C ASP A 46 -4.47 -19.76 -0.85
N VAL A 47 -3.82 -18.87 -1.61
CA VAL A 47 -4.35 -18.33 -2.86
C VAL A 47 -4.68 -19.41 -3.91
N GLN A 48 -3.97 -20.54 -3.89
CA GLN A 48 -4.13 -21.66 -4.81
C GLN A 48 -5.35 -22.54 -4.50
N ASP A 49 -5.81 -22.55 -3.24
CA ASP A 49 -6.95 -23.35 -2.78
C ASP A 49 -8.30 -22.64 -2.98
N ILE A 50 -8.27 -21.36 -3.36
CA ILE A 50 -9.49 -20.55 -3.52
C ILE A 50 -10.08 -20.76 -4.92
N PRO A 51 -11.33 -21.23 -5.04
CA PRO A 51 -11.98 -21.44 -6.34
C PRO A 51 -12.53 -20.13 -6.94
N LEU A 52 -11.80 -19.03 -6.80
CA LEU A 52 -12.15 -17.70 -7.31
C LEU A 52 -10.95 -17.07 -8.03
N ALA A 53 -11.22 -16.17 -8.96
CA ALA A 53 -10.17 -15.44 -9.67
C ALA A 53 -9.56 -14.35 -8.77
N ILE A 54 -8.58 -14.75 -7.96
CA ILE A 54 -7.84 -13.86 -7.06
C ILE A 54 -6.46 -13.50 -7.64
N SER A 55 -5.95 -12.35 -7.27
CA SER A 55 -4.55 -11.94 -7.47
C SER A 55 -4.09 -11.32 -6.17
N ALA A 56 -2.97 -11.79 -5.63
CA ALA A 56 -2.44 -11.30 -4.37
C ALA A 56 -0.97 -10.91 -4.53
N PHE A 57 -0.59 -9.81 -3.90
CA PHE A 57 0.77 -9.27 -3.93
C PHE A 57 1.25 -9.13 -2.49
N SER A 58 2.32 -9.82 -2.12
CA SER A 58 3.03 -9.61 -0.85
C SER A 58 3.73 -8.25 -0.85
N ALA A 59 4.15 -7.75 0.30
CA ALA A 59 4.91 -6.51 0.42
C ALA A 59 6.17 -6.53 -0.48
N GLU A 60 6.90 -7.64 -0.50
CA GLU A 60 8.07 -7.82 -1.36
C GLU A 60 7.69 -7.84 -2.85
N GLY A 61 6.56 -8.46 -3.20
CA GLY A 61 6.01 -8.44 -4.56
C GLY A 61 5.64 -7.03 -5.02
N LEU A 62 5.00 -6.25 -4.15
CA LEU A 62 4.65 -4.85 -4.42
C LEU A 62 5.90 -4.00 -4.66
N GLU A 63 6.94 -4.18 -3.85
CA GLU A 63 8.22 -3.48 -4.01
C GLU A 63 8.93 -3.87 -5.31
N LYS A 64 9.05 -5.18 -5.61
CA LYS A 64 9.70 -5.69 -6.83
C LYS A 64 9.02 -5.21 -8.11
N LEU A 65 7.69 -5.13 -8.09
CA LEU A 65 6.89 -4.65 -9.23
C LEU A 65 6.73 -3.12 -9.24
N ASN A 66 7.28 -2.43 -8.23
CA ASN A 66 7.12 -0.99 -8.04
C ASN A 66 5.64 -0.56 -8.08
N ILE A 67 4.77 -1.38 -7.48
CA ILE A 67 3.34 -1.08 -7.30
C ILE A 67 3.24 -0.20 -6.07
N THR A 68 2.85 1.05 -6.28
CA THR A 68 2.93 2.10 -5.27
C THR A 68 1.68 2.95 -5.17
N GLU A 69 0.76 2.79 -6.10
CA GLU A 69 -0.60 3.32 -6.08
C GLU A 69 -1.56 2.29 -6.70
N LEU A 70 -2.85 2.40 -6.42
CA LEU A 70 -3.83 1.43 -6.94
C LEU A 70 -3.88 1.41 -8.46
N GLN A 71 -3.54 2.50 -9.15
CA GLN A 71 -3.50 2.55 -10.62
C GLN A 71 -2.50 1.56 -11.21
N ASP A 72 -1.39 1.29 -10.52
CA ASP A 72 -0.35 0.35 -10.94
C ASP A 72 -0.89 -1.10 -11.07
N LEU A 73 -2.00 -1.41 -10.38
CA LEU A 73 -2.66 -2.72 -10.51
C LEU A 73 -3.21 -2.95 -11.91
N THR A 74 -3.54 -1.91 -12.69
CA THR A 74 -4.00 -2.03 -14.09
C THR A 74 -2.97 -2.72 -14.98
N GLY A 75 -1.68 -2.52 -14.71
CA GLY A 75 -0.59 -3.18 -15.44
C GLY A 75 -0.24 -4.58 -14.94
N ASN A 76 -0.68 -4.95 -13.74
CA ASN A 76 -0.21 -6.14 -13.03
C ASN A 76 -1.33 -7.17 -12.76
N VAL A 77 -2.59 -6.78 -12.84
CA VAL A 77 -3.75 -7.64 -12.61
C VAL A 77 -4.56 -7.77 -13.90
N PRO A 78 -4.80 -8.99 -14.42
CA PRO A 78 -5.57 -9.16 -15.64
C PRO A 78 -7.02 -8.71 -15.47
N ASN A 79 -7.53 -7.99 -16.47
CA ASN A 79 -8.92 -7.52 -16.56
C ASN A 79 -9.33 -6.55 -15.45
N ILE A 80 -8.40 -5.79 -14.88
CA ILE A 80 -8.72 -4.62 -14.04
C ILE A 80 -8.45 -3.33 -14.85
N LEU A 81 -9.25 -2.31 -14.62
CA LEU A 81 -8.99 -0.95 -15.09
C LEU A 81 -9.25 0.00 -13.93
N ILE A 82 -8.19 0.66 -13.48
CA ILE A 82 -8.24 1.72 -12.48
C ILE A 82 -7.72 2.97 -13.15
N ALA A 83 -8.59 3.97 -13.26
CA ALA A 83 -8.25 5.22 -13.94
C ALA A 83 -8.76 6.42 -13.13
N GLY A 84 -7.98 7.48 -13.14
CA GLY A 84 -8.37 8.77 -12.61
C GLY A 84 -9.44 9.46 -13.47
N ASP A 85 -10.42 10.08 -12.84
CA ASP A 85 -11.49 10.80 -13.53
C ASP A 85 -10.95 12.01 -14.29
N ASN A 86 -11.12 12.02 -15.62
CA ASN A 86 -10.64 13.07 -16.53
C ASN A 86 -9.13 13.32 -16.42
N GLY A 87 -8.34 12.28 -16.15
CA GLY A 87 -6.87 12.37 -16.05
C GLY A 87 -6.35 12.98 -14.76
N GLY A 88 -7.21 13.17 -13.75
CA GLY A 88 -6.81 13.59 -12.41
C GLY A 88 -6.80 12.43 -11.42
N THR A 89 -5.97 12.50 -10.38
CA THR A 89 -5.79 11.45 -9.36
C THR A 89 -6.74 11.57 -8.17
N THR A 90 -7.63 12.57 -8.16
CA THR A 90 -8.52 12.83 -7.02
C THR A 90 -9.64 11.83 -6.91
N GLY A 91 -10.24 11.39 -8.02
CA GLY A 91 -11.37 10.46 -8.04
C GLY A 91 -11.03 9.31 -8.96
N GLY A 92 -11.27 8.08 -8.48
CA GLY A 92 -10.96 6.88 -9.24
C GLY A 92 -12.19 6.14 -9.75
N SER A 93 -12.13 5.79 -11.03
CA SER A 93 -13.05 4.86 -11.67
C SER A 93 -12.40 3.48 -11.71
N PHE A 94 -13.05 2.50 -11.06
CA PHE A 94 -12.55 1.14 -10.92
C PHE A 94 -13.49 0.17 -11.64
N TYR A 95 -12.93 -0.62 -12.54
CA TYR A 95 -13.65 -1.64 -13.29
C TYR A 95 -12.90 -2.97 -13.23
N MET A 96 -13.66 -4.06 -13.18
CA MET A 96 -13.14 -5.41 -13.33
C MET A 96 -13.96 -6.14 -14.38
N ARG A 97 -13.30 -6.70 -15.40
CA ARG A 97 -13.93 -7.34 -16.56
C ARG A 97 -14.95 -6.43 -17.27
N GLY A 98 -14.70 -5.12 -17.26
CA GLY A 98 -15.62 -4.10 -17.81
C GLY A 98 -16.84 -3.78 -16.94
N ILE A 99 -16.95 -4.39 -15.75
CA ILE A 99 -18.06 -4.16 -14.82
C ILE A 99 -17.64 -3.13 -13.76
N PRO A 100 -18.42 -2.06 -13.53
CA PRO A 100 -18.16 -1.05 -12.49
C PRO A 100 -18.50 -1.58 -11.08
N ASN A 101 -18.45 -0.72 -10.06
CA ASN A 101 -18.71 -1.05 -8.66
C ASN A 101 -17.74 -2.12 -8.13
N VAL A 102 -16.46 -1.73 -8.07
CA VAL A 102 -15.39 -2.47 -7.41
C VAL A 102 -15.22 -1.88 -6.02
N GLY A 103 -15.38 -2.69 -4.98
CA GLY A 103 -15.27 -2.24 -3.59
C GLY A 103 -13.82 -2.20 -3.15
N VAL A 104 -13.37 -1.11 -2.53
CA VAL A 104 -12.04 -1.04 -1.92
C VAL A 104 -12.17 -1.15 -0.41
N TYR A 105 -11.34 -1.99 0.19
CA TYR A 105 -11.29 -2.24 1.63
C TYR A 105 -9.88 -1.99 2.14
N LEU A 106 -9.74 -1.19 3.19
CA LEU A 106 -8.48 -1.01 3.91
C LEU A 106 -8.64 -1.67 5.27
N ASP A 107 -7.79 -2.66 5.56
CA ASP A 107 -7.84 -3.45 6.79
C ASP A 107 -9.24 -4.04 7.08
N GLY A 108 -9.96 -4.42 6.02
CA GLY A 108 -11.31 -4.98 6.08
C GLY A 108 -12.46 -3.95 6.18
N ILE A 109 -12.14 -2.66 6.24
CA ILE A 109 -13.12 -1.57 6.31
C ILE A 109 -13.33 -0.96 4.93
N TRP A 110 -14.59 -0.93 4.52
CA TRP A 110 -15.00 -0.39 3.23
C TRP A 110 -14.68 1.11 3.10
N GLN A 111 -14.03 1.48 2.00
CA GLN A 111 -13.76 2.86 1.65
C GLN A 111 -14.97 3.43 0.88
N VAL A 112 -15.68 4.37 1.52
CA VAL A 112 -16.96 4.92 1.03
C VAL A 112 -16.77 5.77 -0.23
N SER A 113 -15.58 6.34 -0.41
CA SER A 113 -15.22 7.17 -1.55
C SER A 113 -13.98 6.61 -2.20
N ASN A 114 -13.99 6.62 -3.53
CA ASN A 114 -12.81 6.39 -4.34
C ASN A 114 -11.89 7.63 -4.39
N ASN A 115 -12.29 8.73 -3.76
CA ASN A 115 -11.48 9.93 -3.73
C ASN A 115 -10.26 9.73 -2.81
N GLY A 116 -9.08 10.09 -3.29
CA GLY A 116 -7.83 9.89 -2.55
C GLY A 116 -7.41 8.41 -2.39
N LEU A 117 -8.03 7.48 -3.11
CA LEU A 117 -7.55 6.07 -3.14
C LEU A 117 -6.52 5.83 -4.25
N LEU A 118 -6.46 6.73 -5.23
CA LEU A 118 -5.49 6.65 -6.32
C LEU A 118 -4.14 7.30 -5.97
N THR A 119 -4.03 7.85 -4.77
CA THR A 119 -2.81 8.45 -4.25
C THR A 119 -1.95 7.42 -3.53
N ARG A 120 -0.73 7.83 -3.25
CA ARG A 120 0.35 6.98 -2.71
C ARG A 120 0.27 6.90 -1.18
N ASP A 121 -0.94 6.85 -0.64
CA ASP A 121 -1.21 7.14 0.78
C ASP A 121 -1.15 5.88 1.65
N PHE A 122 -0.96 4.71 1.04
CA PHE A 122 -0.85 3.46 1.76
C PHE A 122 0.58 3.29 2.29
N ALA A 123 0.91 4.04 3.34
CA ALA A 123 2.17 3.87 4.04
C ALA A 123 2.21 2.49 4.72
N GLU A 124 3.31 1.76 4.54
CA GLU A 124 3.53 0.41 5.11
C GLU A 124 2.48 -0.65 4.70
N LEU A 125 2.40 -0.95 3.40
CA LEU A 125 1.61 -2.07 2.89
C LEU A 125 2.19 -3.43 3.30
N ASP A 126 1.31 -4.32 3.77
CA ASP A 126 1.61 -5.74 3.99
C ASP A 126 1.33 -6.55 2.72
N ARG A 127 0.13 -6.37 2.15
CA ARG A 127 -0.27 -7.02 0.91
C ARG A 127 -1.50 -6.37 0.30
N ILE A 128 -1.71 -6.65 -0.98
CA ILE A 128 -2.94 -6.31 -1.70
C ILE A 128 -3.55 -7.58 -2.26
N GLU A 129 -4.85 -7.77 -2.06
CA GLU A 129 -5.63 -8.90 -2.57
C GLU A 129 -6.73 -8.38 -3.50
N VAL A 130 -6.86 -8.95 -4.69
CA VAL A 130 -7.80 -8.50 -5.72
C VAL A 130 -8.70 -9.66 -6.13
N LEU A 131 -9.98 -9.55 -5.83
CA LEU A 131 -11.00 -10.53 -6.23
C LEU A 131 -11.71 -10.03 -7.48
N ARG A 132 -11.56 -10.77 -8.58
CA ARG A 132 -12.13 -10.41 -9.88
C ARG A 132 -13.44 -11.14 -10.11
N GLY A 133 -14.54 -10.40 -9.97
CA GLY A 133 -15.89 -10.89 -10.15
C GLY A 133 -16.77 -10.62 -8.93
N PRO A 134 -18.10 -10.75 -9.06
CA PRO A 134 -19.05 -10.27 -8.06
C PRO A 134 -18.79 -10.83 -6.66
N GLN A 135 -18.66 -9.93 -5.68
CA GLN A 135 -18.50 -10.25 -4.25
C GLN A 135 -19.67 -9.71 -3.39
N GLY A 136 -20.88 -9.65 -3.96
CA GLY A 136 -22.04 -9.07 -3.28
C GLY A 136 -22.46 -9.77 -1.97
N THR A 137 -22.13 -11.06 -1.81
CA THR A 137 -22.47 -11.85 -0.62
C THR A 137 -21.59 -11.54 0.59
N LEU A 138 -20.29 -11.29 0.39
CA LEU A 138 -19.33 -11.03 1.47
C LEU A 138 -19.13 -9.54 1.78
N TYR A 139 -19.40 -8.69 0.79
CA TYR A 139 -18.97 -7.28 0.79
C TYR A 139 -20.07 -6.31 0.37
N GLY A 140 -21.23 -6.81 -0.08
CA GLY A 140 -22.43 -6.02 -0.31
C GLY A 140 -22.48 -5.28 -1.65
N ARG A 141 -23.29 -4.21 -1.69
CA ARG A 141 -23.77 -3.56 -2.92
C ARG A 141 -22.69 -2.99 -3.85
N ASP A 142 -21.52 -2.63 -3.31
CA ASP A 142 -20.47 -1.94 -4.06
C ASP A 142 -19.35 -2.87 -4.55
N SER A 143 -19.62 -4.18 -4.65
CA SER A 143 -18.66 -5.18 -5.14
C SER A 143 -19.22 -6.03 -6.30
N THR A 144 -19.94 -5.41 -7.24
CA THR A 144 -20.50 -6.11 -8.41
C THR A 144 -19.42 -6.49 -9.43
N GLY A 145 -18.46 -5.60 -9.68
CA GLY A 145 -17.28 -5.90 -10.50
C GLY A 145 -16.26 -6.76 -9.77
N GLY A 146 -16.15 -6.57 -8.46
CA GLY A 146 -15.25 -7.31 -7.57
C GLY A 146 -14.82 -6.47 -6.39
N SER A 147 -13.68 -6.80 -5.79
CA SER A 147 -13.16 -6.07 -4.62
C SER A 147 -11.63 -6.06 -4.56
N ILE A 148 -11.07 -4.99 -4.00
CA ILE A 148 -9.66 -4.81 -3.70
C ILE A 148 -9.53 -4.69 -2.19
N HIS A 149 -8.68 -5.52 -1.59
CA HIS A 149 -8.37 -5.51 -0.16
C HIS A 149 -6.93 -5.08 0.01
N ILE A 150 -6.75 -4.04 0.80
CA ILE A 150 -5.46 -3.45 1.13
C ILE A 150 -5.23 -3.77 2.60
N HIS A 151 -4.12 -4.43 2.89
CA HIS A 151 -3.72 -4.77 4.24
C HIS A 151 -2.49 -3.95 4.60
N SER A 152 -2.58 -3.21 5.69
CA SER A 152 -1.42 -2.50 6.25
C SER A 152 -0.61 -3.44 7.15
N LYS A 153 0.70 -3.19 7.26
CA LYS A 153 1.56 -3.91 8.20
C LYS A 153 1.09 -3.65 9.62
N LYS A 154 0.82 -4.74 10.35
CA LYS A 154 0.50 -4.69 11.79
C LYS A 154 1.74 -4.29 12.61
N PRO A 155 1.55 -3.74 13.82
CA PRO A 155 2.64 -3.51 14.76
C PRO A 155 3.43 -4.78 15.08
N SER A 156 4.76 -4.68 15.05
CA SER A 156 5.66 -5.78 15.42
C SER A 156 5.78 -5.95 16.94
N LYS A 157 6.10 -7.17 17.39
CA LYS A 157 6.50 -7.46 18.78
C LYS A 157 7.96 -7.11 19.06
N GLU A 158 8.72 -6.77 18.03
CA GLU A 158 10.11 -6.34 18.12
C GLU A 158 10.23 -4.86 17.76
N PHE A 159 11.17 -4.18 18.40
CA PHE A 159 11.46 -2.80 18.05
C PHE A 159 12.08 -2.75 16.64
N GLY A 160 11.51 -1.92 15.78
CA GLY A 160 11.97 -1.77 14.40
C GLY A 160 11.75 -0.35 13.92
N VAL A 161 12.63 0.12 13.04
CA VAL A 161 12.47 1.40 12.34
C VAL A 161 12.70 1.15 10.86
N ASN A 162 11.76 1.61 10.05
CA ASN A 162 11.89 1.59 8.60
C ASN A 162 11.82 3.02 8.06
N ALA A 163 12.60 3.30 7.03
CA ALA A 163 12.57 4.59 6.36
C ALA A 163 12.80 4.40 4.87
N SER A 164 12.02 5.11 4.06
CA SER A 164 12.18 5.14 2.61
C SER A 164 12.25 6.57 2.10
N LEU A 165 13.11 6.78 1.11
CA LEU A 165 13.28 8.05 0.41
C LEU A 165 13.17 7.79 -1.09
N GLY A 166 12.31 8.54 -1.76
CA GLY A 166 12.12 8.49 -3.21
C GLY A 166 12.41 9.84 -3.84
N VAL A 167 13.09 9.82 -4.98
CA VAL A 167 13.21 11.00 -5.86
C VAL A 167 12.95 10.58 -7.30
N GLY A 168 12.32 11.46 -8.07
CA GLY A 168 11.87 11.10 -9.42
C GLY A 168 11.74 12.26 -10.39
N ASN A 169 11.13 11.97 -11.53
CA ASN A 169 10.72 12.98 -12.50
C ASN A 169 9.66 13.92 -11.90
N LEU A 170 9.46 15.09 -12.54
CA LEU A 170 8.53 16.11 -12.07
C LEU A 170 8.83 16.54 -10.62
N ASP A 171 10.11 16.75 -10.33
CA ASP A 171 10.63 17.13 -9.00
C ASP A 171 10.09 16.29 -7.84
N ARG A 172 9.75 15.03 -8.10
CA ARG A 172 9.13 14.13 -7.12
C ARG A 172 10.04 13.88 -5.93
N ARG A 173 9.44 13.90 -4.74
CA ARG A 173 10.07 13.62 -3.45
C ARG A 173 9.10 12.85 -2.57
N ASP A 174 9.52 11.66 -2.16
CA ASP A 174 8.76 10.82 -1.25
C ASP A 174 9.61 10.56 -0.01
N VAL A 175 8.98 10.65 1.16
CA VAL A 175 9.59 10.33 2.44
C VAL A 175 8.58 9.52 3.23
N MET A 176 9.01 8.39 3.78
CA MET A 176 8.23 7.65 4.75
C MET A 176 9.15 7.21 5.87
N VAL A 177 8.66 7.29 7.10
CA VAL A 177 9.30 6.72 8.28
C VAL A 177 8.23 5.97 9.06
N SER A 178 8.55 4.76 9.48
CA SER A 178 7.74 4.00 10.40
C SER A 178 8.59 3.45 11.55
N ALA A 179 7.96 3.33 12.72
CA ALA A 179 8.60 2.78 13.90
C ALA A 179 7.64 1.84 14.61
N ASP A 180 8.07 0.61 14.82
CA ASP A 180 7.43 -0.41 15.63
C ASP A 180 8.02 -0.34 17.05
N ILE A 181 7.15 -0.11 18.03
CA ILE A 181 7.52 0.05 19.43
C ILE A 181 6.69 -0.94 20.27
N PRO A 182 7.28 -2.07 20.70
CA PRO A 182 6.62 -2.98 21.62
C PRO A 182 6.58 -2.37 23.03
N LEU A 183 5.40 -2.36 23.64
CA LEU A 183 5.12 -1.85 24.98
C LEU A 183 4.78 -3.01 25.93
N GLY A 184 5.76 -3.89 26.13
CA GLY A 184 5.61 -5.10 26.92
C GLY A 184 5.13 -6.31 26.10
N PRO A 185 4.69 -7.39 26.75
CA PRO A 185 4.44 -8.68 26.07
C PRO A 185 3.12 -8.71 25.28
N TYR A 186 2.17 -7.83 25.60
CA TYR A 186 0.81 -7.88 25.07
C TYR A 186 0.45 -6.67 24.20
N LEU A 187 1.26 -5.61 24.20
CA LEU A 187 0.93 -4.37 23.51
C LEU A 187 2.05 -4.04 22.52
N SER A 188 1.70 -3.94 21.25
CA SER A 188 2.59 -3.50 20.17
C SER A 188 2.04 -2.24 19.55
N THR A 189 2.90 -1.26 19.26
CA THR A 189 2.47 -0.01 18.62
C THR A 189 3.30 0.26 17.38
N LYS A 190 2.69 0.89 16.38
CA LYS A 190 3.38 1.34 15.18
C LYS A 190 2.97 2.77 14.86
N PHE A 191 3.96 3.61 14.59
CA PHE A 191 3.75 4.97 14.13
C PHE A 191 4.33 5.12 12.74
N THR A 192 3.57 5.69 11.82
CA THR A 192 4.02 5.92 10.45
C THR A 192 3.71 7.36 10.06
N ILE A 193 4.69 8.02 9.45
CA ILE A 193 4.52 9.32 8.81
C ILE A 193 5.04 9.21 7.39
N ALA A 194 4.26 9.70 6.43
CA ALA A 194 4.69 9.81 5.04
C ALA A 194 4.40 11.22 4.49
N ASP A 195 5.27 11.70 3.61
CA ASP A 195 5.11 12.92 2.82
C ASP A 195 5.50 12.58 1.38
N ASN A 196 4.57 12.79 0.45
CA ASN A 196 4.78 12.55 -0.97
C ASN A 196 4.47 13.85 -1.72
N GLU A 197 5.39 14.32 -2.54
CA GLU A 197 5.24 15.54 -3.33
C GLU A 197 5.68 15.30 -4.77
N GLN A 198 4.90 15.80 -5.72
CA GLN A 198 5.20 15.73 -7.15
C GLN A 198 4.63 16.93 -7.90
N ASP A 199 5.42 17.49 -8.82
CA ASP A 199 4.98 18.57 -9.71
C ASP A 199 4.05 18.10 -10.84
N GLY A 200 3.33 19.07 -11.39
CA GLY A 200 2.38 18.84 -12.48
C GLY A 200 3.04 18.52 -13.81
N TRP A 201 2.39 17.65 -14.59
CA TRP A 201 2.84 17.25 -15.92
C TRP A 201 2.20 18.04 -17.07
N VAL A 202 1.17 18.87 -16.81
CA VAL A 202 0.51 19.69 -17.84
C VAL A 202 0.73 21.17 -17.58
N ARG A 203 1.36 21.89 -18.52
CA ARG A 203 1.49 23.34 -18.41
C ARG A 203 0.18 24.04 -18.77
N SER A 204 -0.44 24.74 -17.82
CA SER A 204 -1.56 25.63 -18.12
C SER A 204 -1.10 26.86 -18.89
N LEU A 205 -1.60 27.03 -20.12
CA LEU A 205 -1.31 28.22 -20.94
C LEU A 205 -2.02 29.47 -20.42
N THR A 206 -3.08 29.32 -19.63
CA THR A 206 -3.86 30.43 -19.07
C THR A 206 -3.28 30.93 -17.75
N THR A 207 -2.88 30.03 -16.85
CA THR A 207 -2.38 30.42 -15.52
C THR A 207 -0.86 30.37 -15.40
N GLY A 208 -0.15 29.74 -16.34
CA GLY A 208 1.30 29.56 -16.25
C GLY A 208 1.73 28.69 -15.05
N VAL A 209 0.86 27.79 -14.58
CA VAL A 209 1.16 26.83 -13.51
C VAL A 209 1.09 25.43 -14.11
N ASN A 210 1.89 24.50 -13.59
CA ASN A 210 1.87 23.10 -14.01
C ASN A 210 0.73 22.38 -13.28
N ASP A 211 -0.32 22.00 -14.00
CA ASP A 211 -1.40 21.14 -13.52
C ASP A 211 -0.97 19.67 -13.40
N GLY A 212 -1.61 18.95 -12.49
CA GLY A 212 -1.29 17.58 -12.12
C GLY A 212 -0.42 17.47 -10.87
N TRP A 213 -0.02 18.59 -10.25
CA TRP A 213 0.80 18.52 -9.04
C TRP A 213 -0.02 17.97 -7.87
N MET A 214 0.68 17.29 -6.96
CA MET A 214 0.09 16.64 -5.81
C MET A 214 1.04 16.66 -4.64
N LYS A 215 0.48 16.89 -3.45
CA LYS A 215 1.10 16.70 -2.17
C LYS A 215 0.18 15.87 -1.29
N SER A 216 0.74 14.84 -0.65
CA SER A 216 0.05 14.01 0.31
C SER A 216 0.87 13.87 1.57
N GLN A 217 0.20 13.96 2.71
CA GLN A 217 0.77 13.69 4.02
C GLN A 217 -0.09 12.67 4.74
N VAL A 218 0.54 11.63 5.25
CA VAL A 218 -0.10 10.56 6.01
C VAL A 218 0.50 10.51 7.39
N ARG A 219 -0.36 10.46 8.41
CA ARG A 219 0.04 10.22 9.80
C ARG A 219 -0.81 9.10 10.35
N ARG A 220 -0.17 8.00 10.74
CA ARG A 220 -0.85 6.81 11.22
C ARG A 220 -0.28 6.37 12.56
N ALA A 221 -1.18 6.04 13.48
CA ALA A 221 -0.87 5.36 14.73
C ALA A 221 -1.69 4.07 14.80
N ASP A 222 -1.03 2.96 15.10
CA ASP A 222 -1.63 1.63 15.19
C ASP A 222 -1.25 1.00 16.53
N ILE A 223 -2.24 0.49 17.23
CA ILE A 223 -2.09 -0.12 18.54
C ILE A 223 -2.70 -1.52 18.49
N LEU A 224 -1.87 -2.51 18.76
CA LEU A 224 -2.21 -3.92 18.76
C LEU A 224 -2.12 -4.46 20.19
N PHE A 225 -3.27 -4.82 20.76
CA PHE A 225 -3.37 -5.43 22.07
C PHE A 225 -3.74 -6.92 21.95
N THR A 226 -2.83 -7.78 22.38
CA THR A 226 -2.92 -9.24 22.35
C THR A 226 -2.83 -9.81 23.77
N PRO A 227 -3.89 -9.72 24.59
CA PRO A 227 -3.87 -10.22 25.97
C PRO A 227 -3.65 -11.74 26.06
N THR A 228 -4.02 -12.47 25.01
CA THR A 228 -3.82 -13.91 24.87
C THR A 228 -3.54 -14.24 23.40
N ASP A 229 -3.09 -15.45 23.10
CA ASP A 229 -2.85 -15.90 21.72
C ASP A 229 -4.13 -16.01 20.88
N LYS A 230 -5.31 -15.97 21.51
CA LYS A 230 -6.63 -16.12 20.85
C LYS A 230 -7.42 -14.83 20.72
N LEU A 231 -6.92 -13.73 21.30
CA LEU A 231 -7.67 -12.49 21.39
C LEU A 231 -6.79 -11.33 20.94
N GLU A 232 -7.23 -10.64 19.89
CA GLU A 232 -6.55 -9.49 19.31
C GLU A 232 -7.51 -8.29 19.22
N PHE A 233 -7.06 -7.15 19.73
CA PHE A 233 -7.71 -5.86 19.52
C PHE A 233 -6.75 -4.94 18.77
N ARG A 234 -7.19 -4.39 17.65
CA ARG A 234 -6.40 -3.45 16.86
C ARG A 234 -7.13 -2.12 16.74
N PHE A 235 -6.46 -1.07 17.19
CA PHE A 235 -6.94 0.30 17.11
C PHE A 235 -6.04 1.08 16.17
N ILE A 236 -6.63 1.69 15.14
CA ILE A 236 -5.91 2.47 14.14
C ILE A 236 -6.51 3.88 14.11
N HIS A 237 -5.62 4.87 14.19
CA HIS A 237 -5.91 6.26 13.90
C HIS A 237 -5.08 6.69 12.69
N GLN A 238 -5.73 7.22 11.66
CA GLN A 238 -5.05 7.72 10.46
C GLN A 238 -5.63 9.07 10.03
N GLU A 239 -4.73 9.99 9.75
CA GLU A 239 -4.99 11.31 9.17
C GLU A 239 -4.26 11.40 7.84
N ASP A 240 -5.04 11.67 6.79
CA ASP A 240 -4.54 11.86 5.43
C ASP A 240 -4.91 13.26 4.95
N ASP A 241 -3.88 14.07 4.70
CA ASP A 241 -3.99 15.41 4.14
C ASP A 241 -3.50 15.40 2.69
N GLN A 242 -4.45 15.53 1.77
CA GLN A 242 -4.15 15.53 0.34
C GLN A 242 -4.54 16.86 -0.31
N VAL A 243 -3.58 17.48 -0.98
CA VAL A 243 -3.78 18.69 -1.76
C VAL A 243 -3.15 18.52 -3.13
N GLY A 244 -3.86 18.92 -4.18
CA GLY A 244 -3.33 18.86 -5.52
C GLY A 244 -4.22 19.62 -6.50
N ARG A 245 -3.70 19.85 -7.70
CA ARG A 245 -4.45 20.50 -8.77
C ARG A 245 -4.52 19.59 -9.97
N GLN A 246 -5.74 19.24 -10.38
CA GLN A 246 -5.93 18.33 -11.50
C GLN A 246 -5.63 18.99 -12.84
N ALA A 247 -5.07 18.22 -13.77
CA ALA A 247 -4.96 18.59 -15.18
C ALA A 247 -6.29 18.43 -15.91
N ARG A 248 -7.30 19.25 -15.55
CA ARG A 248 -8.60 19.29 -16.24
C ARG A 248 -8.63 20.39 -17.30
N VAL A 249 -9.29 20.08 -18.43
CA VAL A 249 -9.49 21.01 -19.57
C VAL A 249 -10.50 22.11 -19.27
N GLN A 250 -11.21 22.06 -18.13
CA GLN A 250 -12.26 23.02 -17.79
C GLN A 250 -11.89 23.85 -16.55
N ALA A 251 -12.10 25.17 -16.68
CA ALA A 251 -11.69 26.28 -15.81
C ALA A 251 -11.39 25.95 -14.33
N ARG A 252 -10.31 26.58 -13.84
CA ARG A 252 -9.87 26.68 -12.43
C ARG A 252 -10.97 26.36 -11.42
N ILE A 253 -10.90 25.18 -10.80
CA ILE A 253 -11.55 24.88 -9.53
C ILE A 253 -10.45 24.45 -8.57
N ASP A 254 -10.12 25.34 -7.62
CA ASP A 254 -9.25 25.02 -6.49
C ASP A 254 -10.08 24.12 -5.54
N PHE A 255 -9.78 22.82 -5.50
CA PHE A 255 -10.41 21.89 -4.55
C PHE A 255 -9.46 21.65 -3.38
N ASN A 256 -9.92 21.79 -2.14
CA ASN A 256 -9.35 21.03 -1.03
C ASN A 256 -9.82 19.59 -1.23
N VAL A 257 -8.86 18.70 -1.52
CA VAL A 257 -9.13 17.49 -2.30
C VAL A 257 -9.70 16.36 -1.44
N ALA A 258 -9.27 16.24 -0.18
CA ALA A 258 -9.96 15.50 0.86
C ALA A 258 -9.33 15.80 2.23
N TYR A 259 -10.14 15.74 3.29
CA TYR A 259 -9.68 15.57 4.67
C TYR A 259 -10.29 14.28 5.19
N PHE A 260 -9.50 13.22 5.33
CA PHE A 260 -9.98 11.97 5.91
C PHE A 260 -9.52 11.88 7.37
N HIS A 261 -10.49 11.97 8.28
CA HIS A 261 -10.28 11.64 9.70
C HIS A 261 -10.88 10.25 9.94
N GLY A 262 -10.01 9.23 9.96
CA GLY A 262 -10.43 7.84 10.11
C GLY A 262 -10.10 7.31 11.50
N TYR A 263 -11.14 6.95 12.27
CA TYR A 263 -10.99 6.08 13.44
C TYR A 263 -11.44 4.68 13.05
N GLN A 264 -10.53 3.71 13.14
CA GLN A 264 -10.84 2.31 12.86
C GLN A 264 -10.63 1.48 14.13
N VAL A 265 -11.71 0.83 14.58
CA VAL A 265 -11.67 -0.13 15.69
C VAL A 265 -11.97 -1.51 15.11
N GLY A 266 -10.94 -2.36 15.03
CA GLY A 266 -11.06 -3.74 14.57
C GLY A 266 -11.09 -4.69 15.76
N ILE A 267 -12.12 -5.54 15.84
CA ILE A 267 -12.13 -6.72 16.69
C ILE A 267 -11.88 -7.90 15.76
N ALA A 268 -10.77 -8.60 15.93
CA ALA A 268 -10.47 -9.83 15.20
C ALA A 268 -10.39 -11.00 16.17
N GLU A 269 -11.21 -12.04 15.94
CA GLU A 269 -10.99 -13.33 16.56
C GLU A 269 -9.76 -13.97 15.89
N ALA A 270 -8.76 -14.34 16.69
CA ALA A 270 -7.69 -15.18 16.22
C ALA A 270 -8.20 -16.63 16.19
N THR A 271 -8.12 -17.27 15.02
CA THR A 271 -8.29 -18.73 14.86
C THR A 271 -7.26 -19.51 15.66
#